data_AF-A0A349JS06-F1
#
_entry.id   AF-A0A349JS06-F1
#
_cell.length_a   1.000
_cell.length_b   1.000
_cell.length_c   1.000
_cell.angle_alpha   90.00
_cell.angle_beta   90.00
_cell.angle_gamma   90.00
#
_symmetry.space_group_name_H-M   'P 1'
#
loop_
_entity.id
_entity.type
_entity.pdbx_description
1 polymer ?
#
loop_
_entity_poly.entity_id
_entity_poly.type
_entity_poly.pdbx_seq_one_letter_code
_entity_poly.pdbx_strand_id
1 'polypeptide(L)'
;MAAPLLVGLSAACGPGDNVPTFEVDAFWPMPLEYPNILGPVSGVTVADDGNILIVTRQDGFSNANEVNVVTETGDCCRPTAAVVEYAPDGSHVREWGGPDMGYPWPNRPHAIAVDGDGNVWIGGGVAAAGRGGGRGRFGGRGGAAAGPRPPPTVDSHILKFSRTG
;
A
#
# COMPACT_ATOMS: atom_id res chain seq x y z
N MET A 1 68.58 19.89 -1.22
CA MET A 1 67.20 20.17 -1.68
C MET A 1 66.67 18.88 -2.28
N ALA A 2 65.72 18.21 -1.61
CA ALA A 2 65.14 16.95 -2.07
C ALA A 2 63.76 17.24 -2.66
N ALA A 3 63.55 16.87 -3.92
CA ALA A 3 62.25 16.98 -4.58
C ALA A 3 61.45 15.69 -4.32
N PRO A 4 60.19 15.76 -3.85
CA PRO A 4 59.39 14.57 -3.67
C PRO A 4 58.85 14.11 -5.03
N LEU A 5 58.95 12.79 -5.29
CA LEU A 5 58.28 12.15 -6.42
C LEU A 5 56.79 12.00 -6.06
N LEU A 6 55.91 12.72 -6.74
CA LEU A 6 54.46 12.51 -6.67
C LEU A 6 54.11 11.31 -7.56
N VAL A 7 53.77 10.18 -6.94
CA VAL A 7 53.15 9.05 -7.63
C VAL A 7 51.65 9.33 -7.71
N GLY A 8 51.16 9.68 -8.90
CA GLY A 8 49.73 9.77 -9.16
C GLY A 8 49.14 8.38 -9.37
N LEU A 9 48.30 7.92 -8.43
CA LEU A 9 47.39 6.81 -8.70
C LEU A 9 46.23 7.32 -9.58
N SER A 10 46.30 7.02 -10.87
CA SER A 10 45.09 7.07 -11.70
C SER A 10 44.26 5.83 -11.39
N ALA A 11 43.16 6.01 -10.66
CA ALA A 11 42.09 5.02 -10.61
C ALA A 11 41.47 4.91 -12.01
N ALA A 12 41.90 3.92 -12.79
CA ALA A 12 41.22 3.55 -14.01
C ALA A 12 39.87 2.93 -13.63
N CYS A 13 38.77 3.55 -14.06
CA CYS A 13 37.47 2.89 -14.10
C CYS A 13 37.56 1.82 -15.21
N GLY A 14 37.89 0.59 -14.84
CA GLY A 14 37.70 -0.55 -15.74
C GLY A 14 36.20 -0.76 -15.97
N PRO A 15 35.78 -1.35 -17.11
CA PRO A 15 34.42 -1.85 -17.26
C PRO A 15 34.24 -2.90 -16.16
N GLY A 16 33.53 -2.54 -15.09
CA GLY A 16 33.34 -3.44 -13.97
C GLY A 16 32.33 -4.51 -14.36
N ASP A 17 32.76 -5.77 -14.38
CA ASP A 17 31.94 -6.99 -14.43
C ASP A 17 31.04 -7.17 -13.18
N ASN A 18 30.71 -6.09 -12.47
CA ASN A 18 29.98 -6.07 -11.21
C ASN A 18 28.70 -5.24 -11.36
N VAL A 19 27.89 -5.55 -12.38
CA VAL A 19 26.53 -5.02 -12.50
C VAL A 19 25.59 -5.99 -11.78
N PRO A 20 24.83 -5.56 -10.75
CA PRO A 20 23.84 -6.42 -10.11
C PRO A 20 22.84 -6.96 -11.13
N THR A 21 22.70 -8.28 -11.19
CA THR A 21 21.65 -8.94 -11.95
C THR A 21 20.46 -9.18 -11.04
N PHE A 22 19.26 -9.05 -11.58
CA PHE A 22 18.01 -9.27 -10.86
C PHE A 22 17.28 -10.45 -11.48
N GLU A 23 16.75 -11.33 -10.64
CA GLU A 23 15.88 -12.43 -11.05
C GLU A 23 14.51 -12.24 -10.41
N VAL A 24 13.46 -12.52 -11.16
CA VAL A 24 12.09 -12.49 -10.67
C VAL A 24 11.78 -13.84 -10.05
N ASP A 25 11.36 -13.85 -8.78
CA ASP A 25 10.73 -15.03 -8.19
C ASP A 25 9.25 -15.06 -8.60
N ALA A 26 8.92 -16.00 -9.49
CA ALA A 26 7.55 -16.15 -10.02
C ALA A 26 6.61 -16.91 -9.07
N PHE A 27 7.13 -17.51 -8.00
CA PHE A 27 6.34 -18.29 -7.04
C PHE A 27 6.08 -17.53 -5.73
N TRP A 28 6.56 -16.29 -5.64
CA TRP A 28 6.36 -15.41 -4.49
C TRP A 28 5.40 -14.24 -4.84
N PRO A 29 4.40 -13.92 -3.99
CA PRO A 29 3.96 -14.70 -2.83
C PRO A 29 3.21 -15.96 -3.28
N MET A 30 2.99 -16.91 -2.37
CA MET A 30 2.16 -18.07 -2.67
C MET A 30 0.71 -17.64 -2.96
N PRO A 31 -0.01 -18.34 -3.86
CA PRO A 31 -1.39 -18.03 -4.18
C PRO A 31 -2.26 -18.03 -2.92
N LEU A 32 -3.17 -17.05 -2.83
CA LEU A 32 -4.18 -17.05 -1.78
C LEU A 32 -5.14 -18.23 -1.95
N GLU A 33 -5.61 -18.76 -0.83
CA GLU A 33 -6.68 -19.76 -0.84
C GLU A 33 -7.94 -19.14 -1.45
N TYR A 34 -8.56 -19.84 -2.39
CA TYR A 34 -9.85 -19.44 -2.94
C TYR A 34 -10.91 -19.35 -1.83
N PRO A 35 -11.77 -18.32 -1.78
CA PRO A 35 -12.01 -17.28 -2.80
C PRO A 35 -11.33 -15.93 -2.49
N ASN A 36 -10.21 -15.92 -1.77
CA ASN A 36 -9.60 -14.68 -1.33
C ASN A 36 -8.83 -13.98 -2.45
N ILE A 37 -8.88 -12.65 -2.47
CA ILE A 37 -8.19 -11.81 -3.45
C ILE A 37 -7.47 -10.63 -2.78
N LEU A 38 -6.32 -10.26 -3.35
CA LEU A 38 -5.60 -9.05 -2.96
C LEU A 38 -6.17 -7.82 -3.68
N GLY A 39 -6.26 -6.72 -2.94
CA GLY A 39 -6.53 -5.40 -3.51
C GLY A 39 -5.26 -4.75 -4.06
N PRO A 40 -5.36 -3.52 -4.58
CA PRO A 40 -4.19 -2.76 -5.01
C PRO A 40 -3.18 -2.60 -3.87
N VAL A 41 -2.00 -3.19 -4.03
CA VAL A 41 -0.90 -3.04 -3.07
C VAL A 41 -0.32 -1.64 -3.19
N SER A 42 -0.35 -0.90 -2.08
CA SER A 42 0.09 0.51 -2.03
C SER A 42 1.42 0.71 -1.32
N GLY A 43 1.83 -0.25 -0.50
CA GLY A 43 3.11 -0.24 0.19
C GLY A 43 3.55 -1.64 0.57
N VAL A 44 4.85 -1.80 0.72
CA VAL A 44 5.52 -3.04 1.14
C VAL A 44 6.66 -2.67 2.10
N THR A 45 6.88 -3.49 3.11
CA THR A 45 7.99 -3.37 4.05
C THR A 45 8.45 -4.76 4.51
N VAL A 46 9.63 -4.83 5.10
CA VAL A 46 10.21 -6.08 5.63
C VAL A 46 10.41 -5.87 7.13
N ALA A 47 9.86 -6.78 7.92
CA ALA A 47 10.05 -6.82 9.36
C ALA A 47 11.42 -7.41 9.73
N ASP A 48 11.79 -7.29 10.99
CA ASP A 48 13.05 -7.78 11.56
C ASP A 48 13.18 -9.31 11.54
N ASP A 49 12.06 -10.03 11.60
CA ASP A 49 11.96 -11.48 11.41
C ASP A 49 12.08 -11.91 9.92
N GLY A 50 12.19 -10.95 9.00
CA GLY A 50 12.26 -11.19 7.56
C GLY A 50 10.89 -11.32 6.90
N ASN A 51 9.78 -11.29 7.65
CA ASN A 51 8.45 -11.34 7.07
C ASN A 51 8.17 -10.06 6.28
N ILE A 52 7.43 -10.21 5.19
CA ILE A 52 7.07 -9.15 4.27
C ILE A 52 5.65 -8.73 4.58
N LEU A 53 5.47 -7.45 4.90
CA LEU A 53 4.15 -6.87 5.13
C LEU A 53 3.78 -6.00 3.93
N ILE A 54 2.56 -6.17 3.44
CA ILE A 54 1.95 -5.30 2.44
C ILE A 54 0.77 -4.55 3.05
N VAL A 55 0.47 -3.37 2.50
CA VAL A 55 -0.79 -2.67 2.77
C VAL A 55 -1.56 -2.44 1.47
N THR A 56 -2.80 -2.90 1.46
CA THR A 56 -3.71 -2.86 0.31
C THR A 56 -4.75 -1.76 0.47
N ARG A 57 -5.20 -1.22 -0.67
CA ARG A 57 -6.30 -0.26 -0.72
C ARG A 57 -7.64 -0.96 -0.81
N GLN A 58 -8.43 -0.82 0.24
CA GLN A 58 -9.75 -1.45 0.34
C GLN A 58 -10.84 -0.70 -0.44
N ASP A 59 -10.57 0.54 -0.88
CA ASP A 59 -11.44 1.32 -1.77
C ASP A 59 -11.29 0.96 -3.25
N GLY A 60 -10.36 0.06 -3.59
CA GLY A 60 -10.05 -0.34 -4.96
C GLY A 60 -10.92 -1.44 -5.53
N PHE A 61 -11.75 -2.10 -4.71
CA PHE A 61 -12.57 -3.24 -5.14
C PHE A 61 -13.91 -2.82 -5.75
N SER A 62 -14.29 -3.47 -6.84
CA SER A 62 -15.58 -3.30 -7.49
C SER A 62 -16.66 -4.22 -6.90
N ASN A 63 -17.70 -3.61 -6.36
CA ASN A 63 -18.91 -4.32 -5.90
C ASN A 63 -19.66 -5.07 -7.01
N ALA A 64 -19.42 -4.75 -8.28
CA ALA A 64 -20.13 -5.39 -9.39
C ALA A 64 -19.58 -6.77 -9.77
N ASN A 65 -18.30 -7.03 -9.49
CA ASN A 65 -17.63 -8.22 -10.04
C ASN A 65 -16.42 -8.74 -9.24
N GLU A 66 -15.87 -7.99 -8.27
CA GLU A 66 -14.67 -8.41 -7.55
C GLU A 66 -14.99 -8.93 -6.15
N VAL A 67 -16.09 -8.50 -5.53
CA VAL A 67 -16.40 -8.81 -4.13
C VAL A 67 -17.72 -9.54 -3.94
N ASN A 68 -18.07 -10.46 -4.85
CA ASN A 68 -19.40 -11.09 -4.84
C ASN A 68 -19.70 -11.93 -3.59
N VAL A 69 -18.68 -12.35 -2.83
CA VAL A 69 -18.88 -12.98 -1.52
C VAL A 69 -19.42 -11.98 -0.50
N VAL A 70 -18.93 -10.74 -0.54
CA VAL A 70 -19.36 -9.65 0.36
C VAL A 70 -20.70 -9.09 -0.06
N THR A 71 -20.98 -9.03 -1.37
CA THR A 71 -22.28 -8.56 -1.90
C THR A 71 -23.33 -9.67 -2.04
N GLU A 72 -23.00 -10.90 -1.63
CA GLU A 72 -23.88 -12.08 -1.69
C GLU A 72 -24.41 -12.38 -3.10
N THR A 73 -23.66 -12.03 -4.13
CA THR A 73 -24.01 -12.22 -5.56
C THR A 73 -23.30 -13.42 -6.20
N GLY A 74 -22.42 -14.11 -5.48
CA GLY A 74 -21.73 -15.31 -5.96
C GLY A 74 -20.60 -15.78 -5.03
N ASP A 75 -19.98 -16.91 -5.38
CA ASP A 75 -18.98 -17.58 -4.52
C ASP A 75 -17.59 -16.95 -4.54
N CYS A 76 -17.31 -16.02 -5.47
CA CYS A 76 -16.06 -15.26 -5.53
C CYS A 76 -16.33 -13.76 -5.68
N CYS A 77 -15.63 -12.86 -4.99
CA CYS A 77 -14.43 -13.11 -4.20
C CYS A 77 -14.50 -12.36 -2.87
N ARG A 78 -13.59 -12.69 -1.96
CA ARG A 78 -13.46 -12.01 -0.66
C ARG A 78 -12.14 -11.25 -0.62
N PRO A 79 -12.14 -9.93 -0.39
CA PRO A 79 -10.92 -9.18 -0.10
C PRO A 79 -10.19 -9.75 1.11
N THR A 80 -8.86 -9.79 1.05
CA THR A 80 -8.02 -9.89 2.26
C THR A 80 -8.23 -8.67 3.16
N ALA A 81 -7.78 -8.78 4.41
CA ALA A 81 -7.65 -7.60 5.26
C ALA A 81 -6.66 -6.58 4.64
N ALA A 82 -6.63 -5.36 5.19
CA ALA A 82 -5.85 -4.29 4.60
C ALA A 82 -4.34 -4.47 4.76
N VAL A 83 -3.88 -5.11 5.83
CA VAL A 83 -2.49 -5.52 6.02
C VAL A 83 -2.41 -7.02 5.88
N VAL A 84 -1.49 -7.49 5.06
CA VAL A 84 -1.21 -8.92 4.88
C VAL A 84 0.27 -9.15 5.10
N GLU A 85 0.58 -10.20 5.87
CA GLU A 85 1.94 -10.59 6.20
C GLU A 85 2.27 -11.94 5.59
N TYR A 86 3.39 -11.99 4.87
CA TYR A 86 3.95 -13.18 4.27
C TYR A 86 5.28 -13.53 4.91
N ALA A 87 5.57 -14.82 5.08
CA ALA A 87 6.90 -15.25 5.44
C ALA A 87 7.86 -15.08 4.24
N PRO A 88 9.20 -15.17 4.43
CA PRO A 88 10.16 -15.07 3.34
C PRO A 88 9.92 -16.04 2.17
N ASP A 89 9.33 -17.21 2.45
CA ASP A 89 8.98 -18.22 1.45
C ASP A 89 7.66 -17.93 0.70
N GLY A 90 6.99 -16.82 1.02
CA GLY A 90 5.73 -16.40 0.41
C GLY A 90 4.48 -17.01 1.04
N SER A 91 4.60 -17.80 2.11
CA SER A 91 3.44 -18.29 2.85
C SER A 91 2.69 -17.18 3.57
N HIS A 92 1.36 -17.23 3.52
CA HIS A 92 0.52 -16.29 4.28
C HIS A 92 0.63 -16.59 5.78
N VAL A 93 1.04 -15.60 6.57
CA VAL A 93 1.20 -15.70 8.02
C VAL A 93 -0.07 -15.22 8.72
N ARG A 94 -0.52 -14.01 8.39
CA ARG A 94 -1.71 -13.37 8.97
C ARG A 94 -2.12 -12.14 8.19
N GLU A 95 -3.31 -11.68 8.49
CA GLU A 95 -3.86 -10.44 7.96
C GLU A 95 -4.65 -9.69 9.04
N TRP A 96 -4.67 -8.35 8.99
CA TRP A 96 -5.38 -7.50 9.94
C TRP A 96 -5.64 -6.10 9.39
N GLY A 97 -6.41 -5.32 10.15
CA GLY A 97 -6.71 -3.92 9.83
C GLY A 97 -7.66 -3.75 8.64
N GLY A 98 -8.06 -2.51 8.41
CA GLY A 98 -9.03 -2.14 7.39
C GLY A 98 -10.14 -1.24 7.94
N PRO A 99 -11.09 -0.85 7.07
CA PRO A 99 -12.30 -0.14 7.47
C PRO A 99 -13.08 -0.92 8.55
N ASP A 100 -13.94 -0.21 9.29
CA ASP A 100 -14.92 -0.79 10.23
C ASP A 100 -14.34 -1.55 11.44
N MET A 101 -13.04 -1.40 11.72
CA MET A 101 -12.36 -2.02 12.87
C MET A 101 -12.53 -1.26 14.22
N GLY A 102 -13.42 -0.27 14.29
CA GLY A 102 -13.68 0.51 15.50
C GLY A 102 -12.67 1.63 15.79
N TYR A 103 -11.75 1.91 14.88
CA TYR A 103 -10.82 3.04 14.89
C TYR A 103 -10.68 3.65 13.49
N PRO A 104 -10.17 4.88 13.34
CA PRO A 104 -10.00 5.51 12.03
C PRO A 104 -9.04 4.71 11.15
N TRP A 105 -9.48 4.29 9.97
CA TRP A 105 -8.66 3.64 8.94
C TRP A 105 -8.52 4.54 7.71
N PRO A 106 -7.35 4.60 7.02
CA PRO A 106 -7.22 5.48 5.87
C PRO A 106 -7.98 4.87 4.70
N ASN A 107 -8.85 5.66 4.07
CA ASN A 107 -9.55 5.20 2.86
C ASN A 107 -8.53 4.78 1.78
N ARG A 108 -7.41 5.49 1.69
CA ARG A 108 -6.30 5.16 0.78
C ARG A 108 -4.99 5.06 1.56
N PRO A 109 -4.65 3.88 2.09
CA PRO A 109 -3.30 3.62 2.55
C PRO A 109 -2.31 3.88 1.39
N HIS A 110 -1.16 4.45 1.73
CA HIS A 110 -0.11 4.83 0.80
C HIS A 110 1.27 4.36 1.23
N ALA A 111 1.48 4.16 2.53
CA ALA A 111 2.76 3.73 3.06
C ALA A 111 2.55 2.76 4.23
N ILE A 112 3.48 1.82 4.34
CA ILE A 112 3.67 0.96 5.50
C ILE A 112 5.16 0.94 5.85
N ALA A 113 5.50 1.00 7.13
CA ALA A 113 6.87 0.88 7.62
C ALA A 113 6.90 0.12 8.95
N VAL A 114 7.99 -0.60 9.21
CA VAL A 114 8.29 -1.18 10.52
C VAL A 114 9.43 -0.38 11.17
N ASP A 115 9.27 0.06 12.42
CA ASP A 115 10.33 0.73 13.16
C ASP A 115 11.26 -0.25 13.90
N GLY A 116 12.33 0.26 14.52
CA GLY A 116 13.30 -0.56 15.23
C GLY A 116 12.77 -1.27 16.48
N ASP A 117 11.59 -0.88 16.98
CA ASP A 117 10.90 -1.53 18.10
C ASP A 117 9.85 -2.56 17.58
N GLY A 118 9.79 -2.78 16.26
CA GLY A 118 8.84 -3.70 15.62
C GLY A 118 7.43 -3.13 15.46
N ASN A 119 7.19 -1.84 15.71
CA ASN A 119 5.88 -1.25 15.49
C ASN A 119 5.60 -1.04 14.01
N VAL A 120 4.36 -1.24 13.61
CA VAL A 120 3.90 -1.03 12.23
C VAL A 120 3.26 0.35 12.12
N TRP A 121 3.75 1.14 11.17
CA TRP A 121 3.26 2.48 10.87
C TRP A 121 2.54 2.48 9.53
N ILE A 122 1.31 2.97 9.49
CA ILE A 122 0.52 3.09 8.27
C ILE A 122 0.19 4.55 8.03
N GLY A 123 0.67 5.06 6.90
CA GLY A 123 0.36 6.39 6.42
C GLY A 123 -0.64 6.31 5.28
N GLY A 124 -1.70 7.12 5.35
CA GLY A 124 -2.71 7.12 4.30
C GLY A 124 -3.48 8.41 4.26
N GLY A 125 -3.98 8.69 3.06
CA GLY A 125 -4.86 9.80 2.81
C GLY A 125 -6.30 9.32 2.74
N VAL A 126 -7.16 10.29 2.48
CA VAL A 126 -8.55 10.03 2.17
C VAL A 126 -8.69 9.85 0.67
N ALA A 127 -9.55 8.92 0.24
CA ALA A 127 -10.05 8.95 -1.11
C ALA A 127 -10.71 10.31 -1.30
N ALA A 128 -10.29 11.08 -2.32
CA ALA A 128 -11.06 12.24 -2.71
C ALA A 128 -12.49 11.73 -2.94
N ALA A 129 -13.49 12.35 -2.31
CA ALA A 129 -14.88 12.14 -2.69
C ALA A 129 -14.89 12.26 -4.21
N GLY A 130 -15.23 11.17 -4.91
CA GLY A 130 -15.16 11.13 -6.36
C GLY A 130 -15.80 12.39 -6.88
N ARG A 131 -15.11 13.13 -7.77
CA ARG A 131 -15.75 14.23 -8.48
C ARG A 131 -16.97 13.60 -9.16
N GLY A 132 -18.14 13.81 -8.55
CA GLY A 132 -19.40 13.27 -9.04
C GLY A 132 -19.48 13.60 -10.52
N GLY A 133 -19.76 12.58 -11.33
CA GLY A 133 -19.84 12.70 -12.77
C GLY A 133 -20.80 13.83 -13.14
N GLY A 134 -20.25 14.95 -13.57
CA GLY A 134 -20.99 16.06 -14.11
C GLY A 134 -20.28 16.49 -15.39
N ARG A 135 -20.74 15.96 -16.53
CA ARG A 135 -20.46 16.60 -17.83
C ARG A 135 -21.07 18.00 -17.75
N GLY A 136 -20.25 18.99 -17.41
CA GLY A 136 -20.66 20.38 -17.29
C GLY A 136 -21.17 20.88 -18.64
N ARG A 137 -22.50 20.96 -18.78
CA ARG A 137 -23.14 21.82 -19.76
C ARG A 137 -23.21 23.21 -19.14
N PHE A 138 -22.50 24.16 -19.72
CA PHE A 138 -22.49 25.56 -19.33
C PHE A 138 -23.92 26.13 -19.23
N GLY A 139 -24.18 26.90 -18.17
CA GLY A 139 -25.23 27.93 -18.17
C GLY A 139 -26.04 28.03 -16.88
N GLY A 140 -25.86 29.13 -16.13
CA GLY A 140 -26.86 29.63 -15.17
C GLY A 140 -26.29 30.21 -13.88
N ARG A 141 -26.22 31.55 -13.80
CA ARG A 141 -26.02 32.29 -12.54
C ARG A 141 -27.28 32.15 -11.66
N GLY A 142 -27.13 31.76 -10.40
CA GLY A 142 -28.23 31.86 -9.43
C GLY A 142 -27.90 31.23 -8.07
N GLY A 143 -27.96 32.06 -7.01
CA GLY A 143 -28.18 31.72 -5.60
C GLY A 143 -27.44 30.51 -5.02
N ALA A 144 -26.38 30.74 -4.25
CA ALA A 144 -25.82 29.72 -3.37
C ALA A 144 -26.82 29.41 -2.24
N ALA A 145 -27.74 28.47 -2.49
CA ALA A 145 -28.29 27.69 -1.40
C ALA A 145 -27.11 27.01 -0.71
N ALA A 146 -27.01 27.13 0.62
CA ALA A 146 -26.06 26.38 1.40
C ALA A 146 -26.30 24.89 1.09
N GLY A 147 -25.44 24.33 0.23
CA GLY A 147 -25.50 22.92 -0.12
C GLY A 147 -25.41 22.07 1.15
N PRO A 148 -25.70 20.76 1.05
CA PRO A 148 -25.43 19.84 2.14
C PRO A 148 -24.04 20.13 2.70
N ARG A 149 -23.89 20.19 4.03
CA ARG A 149 -22.57 20.37 4.64
C ARG A 149 -21.62 19.43 3.93
N PRO A 150 -20.43 19.89 3.50
CA PRO A 150 -19.45 18.98 2.94
C PRO A 150 -19.32 17.81 3.92
N PRO A 151 -19.24 16.56 3.40
CA PRO A 151 -19.05 15.42 4.28
C PRO A 151 -17.87 15.72 5.20
N PRO A 152 -17.89 15.23 6.46
CA PRO A 152 -16.82 15.50 7.41
C PRO A 152 -15.48 15.27 6.71
N THR A 153 -14.62 16.29 6.76
CA THR A 153 -13.28 16.19 6.21
C THR A 153 -12.57 15.13 7.02
N VAL A 154 -12.56 13.91 6.50
CA VAL A 154 -11.57 12.92 6.90
C VAL A 154 -10.21 13.53 6.48
N ASP A 155 -9.31 13.69 7.44
CA ASP A 155 -7.95 14.17 7.18
C ASP A 155 -7.06 12.97 6.80
N SER A 156 -5.85 13.25 6.30
CA SER A 156 -4.82 12.22 6.23
C SER A 156 -4.38 11.85 7.65
N HIS A 157 -4.01 10.60 7.85
CA HIS A 157 -3.61 10.13 9.18
C HIS A 157 -2.50 9.10 9.13
N ILE A 158 -1.81 9.02 10.27
CA ILE A 158 -0.76 8.06 10.54
C ILE A 158 -1.24 7.21 11.71
N LEU A 159 -1.26 5.90 11.51
CA LEU A 159 -1.59 4.92 12.53
C LEU A 159 -0.33 4.20 12.97
N LYS A 160 -0.22 3.91 14.27
CA LYS A 160 0.82 3.08 14.86
C LYS A 160 0.16 1.83 15.46
N PHE A 161 0.67 0.67 15.10
CA PHE A 161 0.25 -0.62 15.63
C PHE A 161 1.43 -1.32 16.30
N SER A 162 1.12 -2.18 17.25
CA SER A 162 2.11 -3.16 17.70
C SER A 162 2.40 -4.14 16.56
N ARG A 163 3.48 -4.91 16.65
CA ARG A 163 3.82 -5.93 15.63
C ARG A 163 2.67 -6.92 15.40
N THR A 164 1.83 -7.16 16.41
CA THR A 164 0.76 -8.15 16.39
C THR A 164 -0.65 -7.58 16.15
N GLY A 165 -0.76 -6.27 15.87
CA GLY A 165 -2.02 -5.53 15.86
C GLY A 165 -2.25 -4.89 17.21
#